data_AF-A0AAN6XVG9-F1
#
_entry.id   AF-A0AAN6XVG9-F1
#
_cell.length_a   1.000
_cell.length_b   1.000
_cell.length_c   1.000
_cell.angle_alpha   90.00
_cell.angle_beta   90.00
_cell.angle_gamma   90.00
#
_symmetry.space_group_name_H-M   'P 1'
#
loop_
_entity.id
_entity.type
_entity.pdbx_description
1 polymer ?
#
loop_
_entity_poly.entity_id
_entity_poly.type
_entity_poly.pdbx_seq_one_letter_code
_entity_poly.pdbx_strand_id
1 'polypeptide(L)'
;MVYNPSGNGIGNTILTPPGVATAFECCVLCWNTINCVASAFPSGCQLLVKTETLDGAPTSDTCPLGIEGYNFLLGPGVVYVGPCAVPPGT
;
A
#
# COMPACT_ATOMS: atom_id res chain seq x y z
N MET A 1 6.92 9.51 10.94
CA MET A 1 5.66 9.17 10.25
C MET A 1 5.92 9.30 8.75
N VAL A 2 5.98 8.19 8.03
CA VAL A 2 6.33 8.17 6.58
C VAL A 2 5.14 8.57 5.72
N TYR A 3 3.92 8.37 6.21
CA TYR A 3 2.70 8.92 5.62
C TYR A 3 2.20 10.12 6.45
N ASN A 4 1.76 11.20 5.79
CA ASN A 4 1.20 12.41 6.43
C ASN A 4 -0.34 12.26 6.61
N PRO A 5 -1.08 13.23 7.22
CA PRO A 5 -2.55 13.16 7.42
C PRO A 5 -3.35 12.94 6.13
N SER A 6 -2.68 13.17 5.00
CA SER A 6 -3.07 12.73 3.68
C SER A 6 -2.36 11.43 3.34
N GLY A 7 -2.63 10.31 4.01
CA GLY A 7 -2.18 8.98 3.59
C GLY A 7 -2.60 8.56 2.17
N ASN A 8 -2.81 9.50 1.25
CA ASN A 8 -4.09 9.76 0.61
C ASN A 8 -3.79 10.56 -0.67
N GLY A 9 -3.56 9.85 -1.77
CA GLY A 9 -4.36 10.20 -2.95
C GLY A 9 -5.85 10.02 -2.60
N ILE A 10 -6.75 10.59 -3.39
CA ILE A 10 -8.19 10.30 -3.24
C ILE A 10 -8.37 8.77 -3.29
N GLY A 11 -9.12 8.22 -2.32
CA GLY A 11 -9.44 6.81 -2.30
C GLY A 11 -8.44 5.85 -1.65
N ASN A 12 -7.55 6.30 -0.75
CA ASN A 12 -6.67 5.43 0.04
C ASN A 12 -6.81 5.67 1.56
N THR A 13 -6.44 4.66 2.35
CA THR A 13 -6.36 4.71 3.83
C THR A 13 -5.12 4.00 4.35
N ILE A 14 -4.74 4.29 5.60
CA ILE A 14 -3.60 3.65 6.28
C ILE A 14 -4.12 2.67 7.33
N LEU A 15 -3.66 1.42 7.28
CA LEU A 15 -3.82 0.43 8.35
C LEU A 15 -2.51 0.25 9.11
N THR A 16 -2.58 0.17 10.44
CA THR A 16 -1.42 -0.05 11.32
C THR A 16 -1.59 -1.35 12.10
N PRO A 17 -1.26 -2.49 11.49
CA PRO A 17 -1.46 -3.80 12.12
C PRO A 17 -0.53 -3.96 13.34
N PRO A 18 -1.07 -4.33 14.51
CA PRO A 18 -0.27 -4.57 15.70
C PRO A 18 0.55 -5.86 15.58
N GLY A 19 1.68 -5.92 16.26
CA GLY A 19 2.47 -7.16 16.39
C GLY A 19 3.35 -7.53 15.19
N VAL A 20 3.43 -6.69 14.16
CA VAL A 20 4.37 -6.89 13.04
C VAL A 20 5.75 -6.39 13.45
N ALA A 21 6.73 -7.30 13.52
CA ALA A 21 8.05 -7.02 14.06
C ALA A 21 9.09 -6.67 13.00
N THR A 22 8.85 -7.05 11.74
CA THR A 22 9.80 -6.85 10.65
C THR A 22 9.19 -6.21 9.40
N ALA A 23 10.05 -5.57 8.62
CA ALA A 23 9.68 -5.01 7.33
C ALA A 23 9.21 -6.10 6.34
N PHE A 24 9.80 -7.30 6.40
CA PHE A 24 9.39 -8.43 5.58
C PHE A 24 7.99 -8.95 5.93
N GLU A 25 7.69 -9.11 7.22
CA GLU A 25 6.33 -9.46 7.65
C GLU A 25 5.30 -8.41 7.22
N CYS A 26 5.66 -7.12 7.29
CA CYS A 26 4.81 -6.03 6.82
C CYS A 26 4.54 -6.11 5.32
N CYS A 27 5.55 -6.47 4.52
CA CYS A 27 5.43 -6.73 3.10
C CYS A 27 4.48 -7.89 2.80
N VAL A 28 4.71 -9.05 3.44
CA VAL A 28 3.87 -10.25 3.27
C VAL A 28 2.42 -9.94 3.66
N LEU A 29 2.21 -9.17 4.73
CA LEU A 29 0.87 -8.77 5.15
C LEU A 29 0.18 -7.90 4.10
N CYS A 30 0.89 -6.94 3.50
CA CYS A 30 0.33 -6.14 2.39
C CYS A 30 -0.06 -7.02 1.20
N TRP A 31 0.79 -7.98 0.82
CA TRP A 31 0.51 -8.91 -0.29
C TRP A 31 -0.73 -9.78 -0.08
N ASN A 32 -1.13 -10.01 1.17
CA ASN A 32 -2.34 -10.74 1.53
C ASN A 32 -3.52 -9.83 1.91
N THR A 33 -3.34 -8.51 1.89
CA THR A 33 -4.38 -7.55 2.24
C THR A 33 -5.06 -7.06 0.97
N ILE A 34 -6.38 -7.24 0.90
CA ILE A 34 -7.21 -6.76 -0.22
C ILE A 34 -7.00 -5.27 -0.40
N ASN A 35 -6.83 -4.86 -1.66
CA ASN A 35 -6.62 -3.48 -2.09
C ASN A 35 -5.32 -2.84 -1.56
N CYS A 36 -4.36 -3.61 -1.05
CA CYS A 36 -3.09 -3.03 -0.60
C CYS A 36 -2.25 -2.53 -1.77
N VAL A 37 -1.93 -1.25 -1.74
CA VAL A 37 -1.12 -0.54 -2.74
C VAL A 37 0.35 -0.54 -2.34
N ALA A 38 0.64 -0.40 -1.05
CA ALA A 38 2.01 -0.37 -0.55
C ALA A 38 2.08 -0.72 0.95
N SER A 39 3.28 -1.07 1.42
CA SER A 39 3.58 -1.11 2.85
C SER A 39 4.86 -0.35 3.19
N ALA A 40 4.95 0.19 4.39
CA ALA A 40 6.16 0.82 4.93
C ALA A 40 6.46 0.36 6.35
N PHE A 41 7.75 0.29 6.68
CA PHE A 41 8.23 -0.07 8.01
C PHE A 41 9.27 0.95 8.54
N PRO A 42 8.85 2.17 8.93
CA PRO A 42 9.76 3.16 9.51
C PRO A 42 10.00 3.01 11.02
N SER A 43 8.96 2.68 11.77
CA SER A 43 8.96 2.51 13.24
C SER A 43 7.90 1.49 13.70
N GLY A 44 7.36 0.74 12.75
CA GLY A 44 6.20 -0.13 12.87
C GLY A 44 5.56 -0.31 11.49
N CYS A 45 4.75 -1.35 11.33
CA CYS A 45 4.12 -1.65 10.05
C CYS A 45 2.98 -0.67 9.73
N GLN A 46 2.99 -0.18 8.50
CA GLN A 46 1.95 0.67 7.94
C GLN A 46 1.59 0.10 6.56
N LEU A 47 0.31 -0.20 6.33
CA LEU A 47 -0.22 -0.64 5.05
C LEU A 47 -1.03 0.49 4.43
N LEU A 48 -0.87 0.70 3.14
CA LEU A 48 -1.65 1.64 2.36
C LEU A 48 -2.66 0.87 1.52
N VAL A 49 -3.95 1.13 1.71
CA VAL A 49 -5.04 0.33 1.14
C VAL A 49 -6.03 1.22 0.40
N LYS A 50 -6.44 0.82 -0.80
CA LYS A 50 -7.50 1.49 -1.56
C LYS A 50 -8.87 1.33 -0.90
N THR A 51 -9.64 2.40 -0.90
CA THR A 51 -11.02 2.48 -0.38
C THR A 51 -12.03 2.91 -1.43
N GLU A 52 -11.58 3.41 -2.59
CA GLU A 52 -12.45 3.82 -3.70
C GLU A 52 -12.03 3.14 -4.99
N THR A 53 -13.03 2.85 -5.83
CA THR A 53 -12.85 2.24 -7.15
C THR A 53 -12.13 3.21 -8.08
N LEU A 54 -11.16 2.70 -8.83
CA LEU A 54 -10.52 3.43 -9.91
C LEU A 54 -11.23 3.11 -11.24
N ASP A 55 -12.03 4.06 -11.73
CA ASP A 55 -12.81 3.88 -12.96
C ASP A 55 -11.91 3.55 -14.16
N GLY A 56 -12.26 2.47 -14.86
CA GLY A 56 -11.53 2.01 -16.05
C GLY A 56 -10.18 1.33 -15.76
N ALA A 57 -9.81 1.13 -14.49
CA ALA A 57 -8.59 0.41 -14.13
C ALA A 57 -8.79 -1.11 -14.16
N PRO A 58 -7.74 -1.89 -14.47
CA PRO A 58 -7.79 -3.34 -14.35
C PRO A 58 -7.96 -3.73 -12.87
N THR A 59 -8.78 -4.75 -12.64
CA THR A 59 -9.07 -5.30 -11.31
C THR A 59 -8.60 -6.75 -11.20
N SER A 60 -8.44 -7.24 -9.97
CA SER A 60 -8.20 -8.65 -9.65
C SER A 60 -8.91 -9.03 -8.35
N ASP A 61 -8.92 -10.31 -7.99
CA ASP A 61 -9.49 -10.77 -6.72
C ASP A 61 -8.84 -10.08 -5.51
N THR A 62 -7.54 -9.78 -5.59
CA THR A 62 -6.81 -9.06 -4.55
C THR A 62 -6.98 -7.54 -4.65
N CYS A 63 -7.34 -7.02 -5.82
CA CYS A 63 -7.45 -5.58 -6.10
C CYS A 63 -8.78 -5.23 -6.79
N PRO A 64 -9.93 -5.50 -6.14
CA PRO A 64 -11.25 -5.23 -6.73
C PRO A 64 -11.52 -3.74 -6.96
N LEU A 65 -10.80 -2.85 -6.27
CA LEU A 65 -10.93 -1.39 -6.45
C LEU A 65 -10.00 -0.82 -7.53
N GLY A 66 -9.30 -1.68 -8.27
CA GLY A 66 -8.44 -1.28 -9.35
C GLY A 66 -6.97 -1.26 -8.98
N ILE A 67 -6.14 -1.60 -9.96
CA ILE A 67 -4.69 -1.58 -9.91
C ILE A 67 -4.23 -0.23 -10.47
N GLU A 68 -3.35 0.48 -9.76
CA GLU A 68 -2.89 1.81 -10.14
C GLU A 68 -1.36 1.94 -10.13
N GLY A 69 -0.83 2.90 -10.89
CA GLY A 69 0.57 3.29 -10.76
C GLY A 69 0.76 4.06 -9.46
N TYR A 70 1.57 3.52 -8.55
CA TYR A 70 1.83 4.18 -7.26
C TYR A 70 3.31 4.56 -7.14
N ASN A 71 3.57 5.86 -6.96
CA ASN A 71 4.92 6.37 -6.78
C ASN A 71 5.28 6.40 -5.30
N PHE A 72 6.31 5.66 -4.92
CA PHE A 72 6.83 5.66 -3.56
C PHE A 72 7.55 6.99 -3.30
N LEU A 73 6.98 7.82 -2.43
CA LEU A 73 7.73 8.94 -1.86
C LEU A 73 8.85 8.33 -1.01
N LEU A 74 10.09 8.49 -1.46
CA LEU A 74 11.29 8.00 -0.77
C LEU A 74 11.44 8.73 0.58
N GLY A 75 10.91 8.13 1.64
CA GLY A 75 11.08 8.56 3.03
C GLY A 75 11.98 7.59 3.83
N PRO A 76 12.40 7.95 5.06
CA PRO A 76 13.19 7.05 5.91
C PRO A 76 12.36 5.83 6.32
N GLY A 77 12.84 4.62 5.96
CA GLY A 77 12.17 3.35 6.20
C GLY A 77 12.24 2.42 4.99
N VAL A 78 11.80 1.17 5.13
CA VAL A 78 11.68 0.24 4.00
C VAL A 78 10.26 0.28 3.47
N VAL A 79 10.09 0.44 2.16
CA VAL A 79 8.79 0.50 1.48
C VAL A 79 8.71 -0.63 0.45
N TYR A 80 7.60 -1.35 0.44
CA TYR A 80 7.34 -2.44 -0.50
C TYR A 80 6.08 -2.16 -1.31
N VAL A 81 6.13 -2.54 -2.59
CA VAL A 81 5.00 -2.50 -3.52
C VAL A 81 3.97 -3.55 -3.11
N GLY A 82 2.71 -3.14 -3.02
CA GLY A 82 1.58 -4.04 -2.82
C GLY A 82 1.00 -4.57 -4.14
N PRO A 83 0.12 -5.58 -4.10
CA PRO A 83 -0.44 -6.23 -5.27
C PRO A 83 -1.26 -5.28 -6.16
N CYS A 84 -1.75 -4.16 -5.60
CA CYS A 84 -2.58 -3.19 -6.31
C CYS A 84 -1.79 -1.97 -6.83
N ALA A 85 -0.46 -2.00 -6.69
CA ALA A 85 0.43 -1.03 -7.28
C ALA A 85 1.23 -1.62 -8.44
N VAL A 86 1.37 -0.86 -9.53
CA VAL A 86 2.31 -1.16 -10.61
C VAL A 86 3.58 -0.33 -10.41
N PRO A 87 4.80 -0.92 -10.48
CA PRO A 87 6.03 -0.14 -10.49
C PRO A 87 6.05 0.83 -11.68
N PRO A 88 6.51 2.08 -11.52
CA PRO A 88 6.62 3.00 -12.64
C PRO A 88 7.62 2.45 -13.67
N GLY A 89 7.15 2.23 -14.92
CA GLY A 89 8.00 1.86 -16.06
C GLY A 89 7.79 0.45 -16.67
N THR A 90 6.73 -0.28 -16.29
CA THR A 90 6.27 -1.47 -17.04
C THR A 90 5.32 -1.12 -18.17
#